data_AF-A0A4P9WBM0-F1
#
_entry.id   AF-A0A4P9WBM0-F1
#
_cell.length_a   1.000
_cell.length_b   1.000
_cell.length_c   1.000
_cell.angle_alpha   90.00
_cell.angle_beta   90.00
_cell.angle_gamma   90.00
#
_symmetry.space_group_name_H-M   'P 1'
#
loop_
_entity.id
_entity.type
_entity.pdbx_description
1 polymer ?
#
loop_
_entity_poly.entity_id
_entity_poly.type
_entity_poly.pdbx_seq_one_letter_code
_entity_poly.pdbx_strand_id
1 'polypeptide(L)'
;MGRGWGPKYPIGVQWTLGIEFWQSYWVYLFAIVVSNAGPRRWVLYAIAISITFLQTTWTTPFFLGLLIADLAESGHIAALKKHPRWTIIHRSILAFTLLLHLAASDPLRLSGVKRFVSHFIWWMPEPVYSGAQGIWGSYDFAGVPFWHADPTVLLNAFTVVLAIELTPVLQRVFETRFMRFLGQISFMLYLIHPLIHATVGSAALLVTASHLPYPIAMVITYFIDLAVNFSLSYALTLYVDEPCVRFGRTAFNFCFKDPWGWPTASPASAVFKAPASLTGVVFAAPLKLVRMIGRKFMIVLAAGTLIYVAMLIL
;
A
#
# COMPACT_ATOMS: atom_id res chain seq x y z
N MET A 1 25.68 -7.85 -32.31
CA MET A 1 26.05 -8.03 -30.90
C MET A 1 25.76 -6.74 -30.14
N GLY A 2 24.59 -6.63 -29.52
CA GLY A 2 24.26 -5.56 -28.58
C GLY A 2 24.04 -6.16 -27.20
N ARG A 3 25.02 -5.98 -26.31
CA ARG A 3 24.93 -6.41 -24.90
C ARG A 3 23.90 -5.54 -24.20
N GLY A 4 22.87 -6.15 -23.62
CA GLY A 4 21.88 -5.42 -22.84
C GLY A 4 20.70 -6.25 -22.34
N TRP A 5 20.88 -7.55 -22.08
CA TRP A 5 19.83 -8.38 -21.50
C TRP A 5 20.46 -9.35 -20.50
N GLY A 6 20.75 -8.84 -19.30
CA GLY A 6 20.60 -9.70 -18.13
C GLY A 6 19.13 -10.12 -18.03
N PRO A 7 18.80 -11.22 -17.33
CA PRO A 7 17.41 -11.60 -17.09
C PRO A 7 16.70 -10.40 -16.45
N LYS A 8 15.84 -9.74 -17.22
CA LYS A 8 14.94 -8.71 -16.69
C LYS A 8 13.93 -9.49 -15.86
N TYR A 9 14.15 -9.52 -14.55
CA TYR A 9 13.14 -9.93 -13.59
C TYR A 9 11.80 -9.25 -13.99
N PRO A 10 10.64 -9.86 -13.83
CA PRO A 10 9.37 -9.19 -14.11
C PRO A 10 9.13 -8.06 -13.09
N ILE A 11 9.77 -6.89 -13.30
CA ILE A 11 9.78 -5.72 -12.41
C ILE A 11 8.49 -4.89 -12.51
N GLY A 12 7.56 -5.26 -13.40
CA GLY A 12 6.46 -4.40 -13.84
C GLY A 12 5.54 -3.92 -12.72
N VAL A 13 5.34 -4.74 -11.67
CA VAL A 13 4.51 -4.38 -10.50
C VAL A 13 5.35 -4.22 -9.23
N GLN A 14 6.45 -4.95 -9.08
CA GLN A 14 7.29 -4.95 -7.87
C GLN A 14 7.92 -3.58 -7.53
N TRP A 15 7.91 -2.62 -8.45
CA TRP A 15 8.37 -1.25 -8.21
C TRP A 15 7.64 -0.57 -7.04
N THR A 16 6.39 -0.94 -6.73
CA THR A 16 5.66 -0.33 -5.61
C THR A 16 6.19 -0.79 -4.25
N LEU A 17 6.85 -1.94 -4.14
CA LEU A 17 7.29 -2.50 -2.85
C LEU A 17 8.22 -1.55 -2.10
N GLY A 18 9.16 -0.92 -2.82
CA GLY A 18 10.04 0.09 -2.25
C GLY A 18 9.27 1.31 -1.75
N ILE A 19 8.28 1.77 -2.52
CA ILE A 19 7.42 2.90 -2.15
C ILE A 19 6.62 2.55 -0.90
N GLU A 20 5.90 1.42 -0.90
CA GLU A 20 5.11 0.95 0.24
C GLU A 20 5.94 0.84 1.52
N PHE A 21 7.16 0.31 1.42
CA PHE A 21 8.09 0.21 2.54
C PHE A 21 8.49 1.59 3.08
N TRP A 22 8.95 2.51 2.21
CA TRP A 22 9.35 3.85 2.62
C TRP A 22 8.19 4.67 3.19
N GLN A 23 7.02 4.61 2.56
CA GLN A 23 5.85 5.37 2.99
C GLN A 23 5.26 4.83 4.29
N SER A 24 5.37 3.52 4.55
CA SER A 24 4.96 2.95 5.84
C SER A 24 5.70 3.59 7.01
N TYR A 25 7.00 3.86 6.89
CA TYR A 25 7.75 4.58 7.94
C TYR A 25 7.20 5.97 8.20
N TRP A 26 6.89 6.74 7.14
CA TRP A 26 6.30 8.06 7.27
C TRP A 26 4.92 8.03 7.94
N VAL A 27 4.07 7.09 7.54
CA VAL A 27 2.75 6.88 8.17
C VAL A 27 2.88 6.57 9.65
N TYR A 28 3.75 5.63 10.04
CA TYR A 28 3.93 5.27 11.45
C TYR A 28 4.51 6.41 12.29
N LEU A 29 5.53 7.11 11.77
CA LEU A 29 6.09 8.29 12.46
C LEU A 29 5.04 9.38 12.63
N PHE A 30 4.27 9.66 11.57
CA PHE A 30 3.24 10.67 11.61
C PHE A 30 2.08 10.29 12.54
N ALA A 31 1.66 9.03 12.55
CA ALA A 31 0.66 8.52 13.49
C ALA A 31 1.08 8.74 14.95
N ILE A 32 2.35 8.54 15.29
CA ILE A 32 2.91 8.86 16.62
C ILE A 32 2.83 10.35 16.91
N VAL A 33 3.13 11.23 15.96
CA VAL A 33 3.04 12.68 16.17
C VAL A 33 1.59 13.12 16.36
N VAL A 34 0.69 12.66 15.49
CA VAL A 34 -0.74 12.98 15.47
C VAL A 34 -1.46 12.48 16.72
N SER A 35 -1.09 11.31 17.25
CA SER A 35 -1.68 10.77 18.49
C SER A 35 -1.41 11.68 19.70
N ASN A 36 -0.37 12.50 19.65
CA ASN A 36 0.00 13.45 20.70
C ASN A 36 -0.55 14.88 20.47
N ALA A 37 -1.12 15.17 19.29
CA ALA A 37 -1.52 16.52 18.89
C ALA A 37 -2.96 16.90 19.30
N GLY A 38 -3.71 16.00 19.94
CA GLY A 38 -5.07 16.25 20.40
C GLY A 38 -6.02 16.69 19.26
N PRO A 39 -6.90 17.70 19.46
CA PRO A 39 -7.79 18.22 18.42
C PRO A 39 -7.07 18.94 17.27
N ARG A 40 -5.83 19.41 17.47
CA ARG A 40 -5.06 20.14 16.45
C ARG A 40 -4.49 19.21 15.37
N ARG A 41 -4.61 17.91 15.55
CA ARG A 41 -4.08 16.90 14.64
C ARG A 41 -4.61 17.02 13.20
N TRP A 42 -5.82 17.55 13.01
CA TRP A 42 -6.38 17.79 11.67
C TRP A 42 -5.59 18.82 10.87
N VAL A 43 -5.00 19.82 11.54
CA VAL A 43 -4.09 20.78 10.91
C VAL A 43 -2.82 20.07 10.45
N LEU A 44 -2.32 19.10 11.21
CA LEU A 44 -1.16 18.31 10.81
C LEU A 44 -1.46 17.45 9.58
N TYR A 45 -2.64 16.81 9.51
CA TYR A 45 -3.07 16.09 8.30
C TYR A 45 -3.14 17.02 7.10
N ALA A 46 -3.77 18.19 7.25
CA ALA A 46 -3.87 19.18 6.18
C ALA A 46 -2.50 19.63 5.67
N ILE A 47 -1.57 19.95 6.59
CA ILE A 47 -0.19 20.30 6.25
C ILE A 47 0.52 19.14 5.55
N ALA A 48 0.49 17.93 6.11
CA ALA A 48 1.18 16.77 5.56
C ALA A 48 0.67 16.44 4.15
N ILE A 49 -0.65 16.34 3.97
CA ILE A 49 -1.28 16.07 2.68
C ILE A 49 -0.95 17.19 1.68
N SER A 50 -0.98 18.46 2.09
CA SER A 50 -0.70 19.57 1.17
C SER A 50 0.76 19.57 0.74
N ILE A 51 1.70 19.43 1.67
CA ILE A 51 3.14 19.37 1.37
C ILE A 51 3.43 18.15 0.50
N THR A 52 2.92 16.98 0.86
CA THR A 52 3.19 15.77 0.10
C THR A 52 2.53 15.82 -1.24
N PHE A 53 1.34 16.39 -1.36
CA PHE A 53 0.71 16.60 -2.66
C PHE A 53 1.64 17.46 -3.51
N LEU A 54 2.08 18.62 -3.03
CA LEU A 54 2.95 19.54 -3.77
C LEU A 54 4.37 19.02 -4.06
N GLN A 55 4.89 18.05 -3.29
CA GLN A 55 6.25 17.53 -3.45
C GLN A 55 6.32 16.15 -4.10
N THR A 56 5.39 15.26 -3.75
CA THR A 56 5.45 13.82 -4.08
C THR A 56 4.05 13.21 -4.20
N THR A 57 3.63 12.85 -5.40
CA THR A 57 2.29 12.30 -5.64
C THR A 57 2.04 10.94 -4.95
N TRP A 58 3.06 10.10 -4.77
CA TRP A 58 2.93 8.76 -4.19
C TRP A 58 2.81 8.69 -2.66
N THR A 59 3.23 9.74 -1.93
CA THR A 59 3.12 9.80 -0.46
C THR A 59 1.71 10.19 -0.01
N THR A 60 1.04 11.02 -0.82
CA THR A 60 -0.29 11.56 -0.53
C THR A 60 -1.38 10.50 -0.28
N PRO A 61 -1.49 9.41 -1.09
CA PRO A 61 -2.44 8.33 -0.81
C PRO A 61 -2.33 7.74 0.60
N PHE A 62 -1.11 7.62 1.13
CA PHE A 62 -0.87 7.02 2.45
C PHE A 62 -1.42 7.92 3.57
N PHE A 63 -1.20 9.23 3.48
CA PHE A 63 -1.76 10.17 4.44
C PHE A 63 -3.28 10.32 4.32
N LEU A 64 -3.83 10.24 3.11
CA LEU A 64 -5.27 10.20 2.89
C LEU A 64 -5.91 8.94 3.49
N GLY A 65 -5.27 7.78 3.31
CA GLY A 65 -5.71 6.53 3.94
C GLY A 65 -5.67 6.60 5.46
N LEU A 66 -4.59 7.14 6.03
CA LEU A 66 -4.48 7.35 7.48
C LEU A 66 -5.53 8.34 8.01
N LEU A 67 -5.83 9.41 7.25
CA LEU A 67 -6.89 10.36 7.59
C LEU A 67 -8.27 9.67 7.67
N ILE A 68 -8.62 8.83 6.68
CA ILE A 68 -9.88 8.06 6.70
C ILE A 68 -9.93 7.17 7.94
N ALA A 69 -8.83 6.48 8.25
CA ALA A 69 -8.75 5.61 9.42
C ALA A 69 -8.94 6.38 10.74
N ASP A 70 -8.30 7.53 10.92
CA ASP A 70 -8.48 8.38 12.12
C ASP A 70 -9.90 8.94 12.19
N LEU A 71 -10.50 9.36 11.07
CA LEU A 71 -11.91 9.81 11.04
C LEU A 71 -12.90 8.71 11.42
N ALA A 72 -12.64 7.46 11.02
CA ALA A 72 -13.43 6.30 11.39
C ALA A 72 -13.32 6.03 12.90
N GLU A 73 -12.10 5.92 13.41
CA GLU A 73 -11.79 5.58 14.79
C GLU A 73 -12.24 6.67 15.78
N SER A 74 -12.08 7.94 15.42
CA SER A 74 -12.49 9.07 16.24
C SER A 74 -14.01 9.34 16.23
N GLY A 75 -14.79 8.53 15.52
CA GLY A 75 -16.25 8.61 15.49
C GLY A 75 -16.82 9.71 14.59
N HIS A 76 -15.99 10.43 13.81
CA HIS A 76 -16.46 11.46 12.87
C HIS A 76 -17.31 10.84 11.77
N ILE A 77 -16.95 9.65 11.28
CA ILE A 77 -17.76 8.91 10.30
C ILE A 77 -19.13 8.51 10.91
N ALA A 78 -19.15 8.07 12.17
CA ALA A 78 -20.38 7.73 12.86
C ALA A 78 -21.27 8.97 13.09
N ALA A 79 -20.67 10.12 13.40
CA ALA A 79 -21.38 11.40 13.52
C ALA A 79 -21.95 11.85 12.16
N LEU A 80 -21.18 11.72 11.08
CA LEU A 80 -21.63 12.05 9.72
C LEU A 80 -22.84 11.21 9.30
N LYS A 81 -22.85 9.92 9.64
CA LYS A 81 -23.98 9.00 9.39
C LYS A 81 -25.28 9.42 10.09
N LYS A 82 -25.20 10.18 11.19
CA LYS A 82 -26.36 10.69 11.94
C LYS A 82 -26.86 12.06 11.46
N HIS A 83 -26.14 12.70 10.54
CA HIS A 83 -26.49 14.04 10.08
C HIS A 83 -27.83 14.05 9.31
N PRO A 84 -28.69 15.09 9.43
CA PRO A 84 -30.00 15.12 8.76
C PRO A 84 -29.93 14.99 7.22
N ARG A 85 -28.81 15.41 6.64
CA ARG A 85 -28.54 15.33 5.19
C ARG A 85 -27.71 14.11 4.78
N TRP A 86 -27.52 13.13 5.66
CA TRP A 86 -26.67 11.96 5.41
C TRP A 86 -27.02 11.26 4.09
N THR A 87 -28.30 11.03 3.82
CA THR A 87 -28.76 10.34 2.60
C THR A 87 -28.34 11.07 1.32
N ILE A 88 -28.39 12.40 1.33
CA ILE A 88 -27.95 13.23 0.20
C ILE A 88 -26.42 13.15 0.08
N ILE A 89 -25.69 13.38 1.17
CA ILE A 89 -24.23 13.35 1.20
C ILE A 89 -23.69 12.00 0.71
N HIS A 90 -24.23 10.89 1.24
CA HIS A 90 -23.85 9.54 0.89
C HIS A 90 -24.11 9.22 -0.59
N ARG A 91 -25.30 9.57 -1.10
CA ARG A 91 -25.62 9.40 -2.53
C ARG A 91 -24.74 10.25 -3.44
N SER A 92 -24.43 11.48 -3.03
CA SER A 92 -23.51 12.35 -3.77
C SER A 92 -22.10 11.77 -3.82
N ILE A 93 -21.58 11.22 -2.72
CA ILE A 93 -20.27 10.55 -2.70
C ILE A 93 -20.27 9.32 -3.60
N LEU A 94 -21.30 8.47 -3.53
CA LEU A 94 -21.41 7.30 -4.40
C LEU A 94 -21.51 7.67 -5.88
N ALA A 95 -22.35 8.65 -6.22
CA ALA A 95 -22.49 9.14 -7.59
C ALA A 95 -21.18 9.74 -8.09
N PHE A 96 -20.50 10.54 -7.26
CA PHE A 96 -19.21 11.13 -7.60
C PHE A 96 -18.13 10.05 -7.81
N THR A 97 -18.06 9.06 -6.93
CA THR A 97 -17.14 7.92 -7.05
C THR A 97 -17.40 7.15 -8.34
N LEU A 98 -18.67 6.85 -8.65
CA LEU A 98 -19.04 6.17 -9.89
C LEU A 98 -18.68 6.99 -11.13
N LEU A 99 -18.94 8.29 -11.12
CA LEU A 99 -18.58 9.19 -12.23
C LEU A 99 -17.06 9.23 -12.45
N LEU A 100 -16.26 9.31 -11.39
CA LEU A 100 -14.80 9.24 -11.48
C LEU A 100 -14.32 7.89 -11.98
N HIS A 101 -14.92 6.80 -11.50
CA HIS A 101 -14.55 5.46 -11.95
C HIS A 101 -14.86 5.26 -13.43
N LEU A 102 -16.04 5.66 -13.89
CA LEU A 102 -16.42 5.64 -15.30
C LEU A 102 -15.49 6.51 -16.15
N ALA A 103 -15.15 7.71 -15.66
CA ALA A 103 -14.20 8.61 -16.33
C ALA A 103 -12.80 8.00 -16.47
N ALA A 104 -12.36 7.26 -15.44
CA ALA A 104 -11.06 6.59 -15.43
C ALA A 104 -11.05 5.30 -16.27
N SER A 105 -12.19 4.60 -16.40
CA SER A 105 -12.30 3.30 -17.06
C SER A 105 -12.59 3.35 -18.56
N ASP A 106 -12.99 4.50 -19.11
CA ASP A 106 -13.55 4.59 -20.47
C ASP A 106 -12.50 4.49 -21.59
N PRO A 107 -12.52 3.43 -22.42
CA PRO A 107 -11.72 3.34 -23.65
C PRO A 107 -12.34 4.13 -24.83
N LEU A 108 -13.62 4.48 -24.76
CA LEU A 108 -14.48 4.95 -25.86
C LEU A 108 -14.62 6.48 -25.97
N ARG A 109 -13.77 7.28 -25.31
CA ARG A 109 -13.70 8.74 -25.49
C ARG A 109 -15.05 9.46 -25.32
N LEU A 110 -15.85 9.17 -24.29
CA LEU A 110 -16.98 10.03 -23.95
C LEU A 110 -16.47 11.40 -23.45
N SER A 111 -16.35 12.32 -24.41
CA SER A 111 -15.74 13.65 -24.22
C SER A 111 -16.38 14.48 -23.10
N GLY A 112 -17.65 14.27 -22.75
CA GLY A 112 -18.34 15.05 -21.72
C GLY A 112 -17.88 14.78 -20.29
N VAL A 113 -17.78 13.51 -19.89
CA VAL A 113 -17.40 13.13 -18.52
C VAL A 113 -15.91 13.40 -18.30
N LYS A 114 -15.06 13.03 -19.27
CA LYS A 114 -13.64 13.38 -19.21
C LYS A 114 -13.43 14.89 -19.20
N ARG A 115 -14.19 15.69 -19.96
CA ARG A 115 -14.12 17.17 -19.91
C ARG A 115 -14.58 17.74 -18.57
N PHE A 116 -15.66 17.24 -17.99
CA PHE A 116 -16.14 17.68 -16.69
C PHE A 116 -15.12 17.38 -15.58
N VAL A 117 -14.64 16.14 -15.54
CA VAL A 117 -13.62 15.70 -14.58
C VAL A 117 -12.29 16.42 -14.83
N SER A 118 -11.88 16.59 -16.09
CA SER A 118 -10.68 17.37 -16.41
C SER A 118 -10.84 18.84 -16.06
N HIS A 119 -12.02 19.44 -16.18
CA HIS A 119 -12.24 20.83 -15.73
C HIS A 119 -12.13 20.94 -14.21
N PHE A 120 -12.68 20.00 -13.45
CA PHE A 120 -12.50 19.97 -12.00
C PHE A 120 -11.03 19.78 -11.60
N ILE A 121 -10.33 18.86 -12.28
CA ILE A 121 -8.92 18.54 -12.05
C ILE A 121 -7.99 19.66 -12.55
N TRP A 122 -8.40 20.43 -13.56
CA TRP A 122 -7.64 21.58 -14.07
C TRP A 122 -7.49 22.69 -13.02
N TRP A 123 -8.39 22.76 -12.03
CA TRP A 123 -8.26 23.64 -10.87
C TRP A 123 -7.36 23.07 -9.75
N MET A 124 -6.92 21.82 -9.84
CA MET A 124 -5.99 21.24 -8.87
C MET A 124 -4.55 21.65 -9.22
N PRO A 125 -3.77 22.16 -8.27
CA PRO A 125 -2.35 22.43 -8.48
C PRO A 125 -1.63 21.11 -8.79
N GLU A 126 -1.31 20.83 -10.06
CA GLU A 126 -0.58 19.61 -10.41
C GLU A 126 0.91 19.77 -10.04
N PRO A 127 1.45 18.95 -9.12
CA PRO A 127 2.78 19.18 -8.55
C PRO A 127 3.93 18.93 -9.54
N VAL A 128 3.74 18.03 -10.50
CA VAL A 128 4.85 17.41 -11.24
C VAL A 128 5.23 18.17 -12.52
N TYR A 129 4.43 19.14 -12.98
CA TYR A 129 4.72 19.92 -14.20
C TYR A 129 4.97 21.41 -13.98
N SER A 130 5.31 21.81 -12.75
CA SER A 130 5.82 23.15 -12.46
C SER A 130 7.26 23.42 -12.99
N GLY A 131 7.82 22.52 -13.80
CA GLY A 131 9.21 22.58 -14.27
C GLY A 131 9.47 22.64 -15.79
N ALA A 132 8.47 22.56 -16.68
CA ALA A 132 8.78 22.68 -18.14
C ALA A 132 7.69 23.33 -19.03
N GLN A 133 6.41 23.28 -18.68
CA GLN A 133 5.33 24.08 -19.31
C GLN A 133 4.21 24.23 -18.29
N GLY A 134 4.27 25.29 -17.47
CA GLY A 134 3.31 25.51 -16.38
C GLY A 134 1.88 25.72 -16.88
N ILE A 135 0.91 25.25 -16.08
CA ILE A 135 -0.51 25.68 -15.98
C ILE A 135 -1.39 25.54 -17.26
N TRP A 136 -0.83 25.34 -18.46
CA TRP A 136 -1.57 25.51 -19.73
C TRP A 136 -1.16 24.53 -20.83
N GLY A 137 -1.33 23.22 -20.61
CA GLY A 137 -1.10 22.21 -21.65
C GLY A 137 -2.18 21.12 -21.67
N SER A 138 -2.94 21.03 -22.77
CA SER A 138 -3.74 19.84 -23.08
C SER A 138 -2.78 18.71 -23.46
N TYR A 139 -2.64 17.69 -22.61
CA TYR A 139 -1.75 16.56 -22.90
C TYR A 139 -2.48 15.33 -23.45
N ASP A 140 -1.76 14.64 -24.34
CA ASP A 140 -2.10 13.32 -24.86
C ASP A 140 -1.74 12.25 -23.82
N PHE A 141 -2.78 11.59 -23.29
CA PHE A 141 -2.67 10.56 -22.25
C PHE A 141 -1.93 9.29 -22.72
N ALA A 142 -1.58 9.18 -24.00
CA ALA A 142 -0.78 8.07 -24.52
C ALA A 142 0.71 8.13 -24.10
N GLY A 143 1.22 9.28 -23.66
CA GLY A 143 2.64 9.50 -23.35
C GLY A 143 3.00 9.55 -21.87
N VAL A 144 2.03 9.51 -20.96
CA VAL A 144 2.28 9.57 -19.51
C VAL A 144 2.67 8.16 -19.03
N PRO A 145 3.88 7.96 -18.46
CA PRO A 145 4.25 6.63 -18.01
C PRO A 145 3.34 6.16 -16.86
N PHE A 146 2.96 4.88 -16.85
CA PHE A 146 1.94 4.32 -15.93
C PHE A 146 2.27 4.46 -14.43
N TRP A 147 3.53 4.76 -14.09
CA TRP A 147 4.01 4.98 -12.72
C TRP A 147 3.95 6.45 -12.28
N HIS A 148 3.36 7.34 -13.08
CA HIS A 148 3.05 8.71 -12.67
C HIS A 148 1.68 8.74 -12.00
N ALA A 149 1.62 9.27 -10.78
CA ALA A 149 0.36 9.40 -10.08
C ALA A 149 -0.45 10.57 -10.65
N ASP A 150 -1.53 10.20 -11.33
CA ASP A 150 -2.56 11.06 -11.90
C ASP A 150 -3.53 11.51 -10.79
N PRO A 151 -3.80 12.82 -10.64
CA PRO A 151 -4.79 13.34 -9.69
C PRO A 151 -6.18 12.67 -9.82
N THR A 152 -6.57 12.27 -11.03
CA THR A 152 -7.81 11.52 -11.31
C THR A 152 -7.77 10.16 -10.63
N VAL A 153 -6.66 9.44 -10.78
CA VAL A 153 -6.48 8.11 -10.19
C VAL A 153 -6.39 8.21 -8.66
N LEU A 154 -5.68 9.21 -8.14
CA LEU A 154 -5.61 9.51 -6.71
C LEU A 154 -7.00 9.77 -6.12
N LEU A 155 -7.78 10.67 -6.75
CA LEU A 155 -9.11 11.04 -6.28
C LEU A 155 -10.09 9.88 -6.40
N ASN A 156 -10.02 9.11 -7.48
CA ASN A 156 -10.83 7.90 -7.65
C ASN A 156 -10.50 6.87 -6.55
N ALA A 157 -9.22 6.57 -6.31
CA ALA A 157 -8.81 5.65 -5.25
C ALA A 157 -9.29 6.12 -3.86
N PHE A 158 -9.10 7.41 -3.55
CA PHE A 158 -9.55 7.99 -2.28
C PHE A 158 -11.07 7.88 -2.10
N THR A 159 -11.84 8.26 -3.13
CA THR A 159 -13.30 8.24 -3.07
C THR A 159 -13.87 6.83 -3.03
N VAL A 160 -13.23 5.86 -3.68
CA VAL A 160 -13.57 4.43 -3.56
C VAL A 160 -13.39 3.93 -2.13
N VAL A 161 -12.22 4.19 -1.51
CA VAL A 161 -11.96 3.77 -0.13
C VAL A 161 -12.94 4.45 0.83
N LEU A 162 -13.19 5.74 0.64
CA LEU A 162 -14.19 6.48 1.43
C LEU A 162 -15.60 5.91 1.22
N ALA A 163 -15.99 5.60 -0.01
CA ALA A 163 -17.30 5.02 -0.33
C ALA A 163 -17.50 3.65 0.34
N ILE A 164 -16.45 2.81 0.39
CA ILE A 164 -16.47 1.54 1.10
C ILE A 164 -16.69 1.79 2.60
N GLU A 165 -15.91 2.68 3.22
CA GLU A 165 -15.99 2.98 4.65
C GLU A 165 -17.35 3.58 5.08
N LEU A 166 -17.96 4.34 4.17
CA LEU A 166 -19.27 4.96 4.38
C LEU A 166 -20.45 3.98 4.16
N THR A 167 -20.23 2.84 3.48
CA THR A 167 -21.32 1.98 3.00
C THR A 167 -21.26 0.56 3.60
N PRO A 168 -22.12 0.23 4.57
CA PRO A 168 -22.10 -1.08 5.23
C PRO A 168 -22.28 -2.27 4.28
N VAL A 169 -23.06 -2.10 3.20
CA VAL A 169 -23.26 -3.16 2.20
C VAL A 169 -21.96 -3.50 1.48
N LEU A 170 -21.13 -2.50 1.15
CA LEU A 170 -19.84 -2.71 0.52
C LEU A 170 -18.86 -3.38 1.49
N GLN A 171 -18.83 -2.96 2.76
CA GLN A 171 -18.02 -3.60 3.80
C GLN A 171 -18.33 -5.09 3.94
N ARG A 172 -19.62 -5.48 3.93
CA ARG A 172 -20.04 -6.90 4.00
C ARG A 172 -19.46 -7.76 2.88
N VAL A 173 -19.25 -7.22 1.68
CA VAL A 173 -18.63 -7.95 0.57
C VAL A 173 -17.17 -8.31 0.94
N PHE A 174 -16.43 -7.35 1.49
CA PHE A 174 -15.04 -7.53 1.91
C PHE A 174 -14.89 -8.35 3.19
N GLU A 175 -15.95 -8.48 4.01
CA GLU A 175 -15.98 -9.32 5.21
C GLU A 175 -16.24 -10.81 4.92
N THR A 176 -16.58 -11.17 3.68
CA THR A 176 -16.78 -12.57 3.29
C THR A 176 -15.53 -13.40 3.53
N ARG A 177 -15.72 -14.71 3.78
CA ARG A 177 -14.60 -15.65 4.04
C ARG A 177 -13.57 -15.63 2.90
N PHE A 178 -14.04 -15.55 1.66
CA PHE A 178 -13.20 -15.52 0.49
C PHE A 178 -12.39 -14.23 0.38
N MET A 179 -13.00 -13.06 0.56
CA MET A 179 -12.28 -11.78 0.51
C MET A 179 -11.26 -11.64 1.65
N ARG A 180 -11.60 -12.14 2.85
CA ARG A 180 -10.63 -12.20 3.97
C ARG A 180 -9.45 -13.14 3.67
N PHE A 181 -9.71 -14.28 3.04
CA PHE A 181 -8.66 -15.18 2.58
C PHE A 181 -7.74 -14.50 1.56
N LEU A 182 -8.31 -13.84 0.54
CA LEU A 182 -7.54 -13.08 -0.43
C LEU A 182 -6.70 -11.98 0.24
N GLY A 183 -7.28 -11.27 1.22
CA GLY A 183 -6.56 -10.28 2.01
C GLY A 183 -5.37 -10.88 2.78
N GLN A 184 -5.55 -12.06 3.38
CA GLN A 184 -4.49 -12.75 4.13
C GLN A 184 -3.29 -13.12 3.25
N ILE A 185 -3.53 -13.58 2.01
CA ILE A 185 -2.44 -14.00 1.10
C ILE A 185 -1.95 -12.87 0.18
N SER A 186 -2.57 -11.70 0.25
CA SER A 186 -2.40 -10.61 -0.73
C SER A 186 -0.95 -10.18 -0.92
N PHE A 187 -0.18 -10.05 0.16
CA PHE A 187 1.23 -9.65 0.08
C PHE A 187 2.09 -10.67 -0.67
N MET A 188 1.98 -11.95 -0.32
CA MET A 188 2.75 -13.01 -0.99
C MET A 188 2.28 -13.21 -2.43
N LEU A 189 0.98 -13.11 -2.68
CA LEU A 189 0.40 -13.12 -4.03
C LEU A 189 0.96 -11.98 -4.88
N TYR A 190 1.00 -10.77 -4.32
CA TYR A 190 1.57 -9.61 -4.99
C TYR A 190 3.05 -9.82 -5.35
N LEU A 191 3.81 -10.37 -4.41
CA LEU A 191 5.26 -10.56 -4.57
C LEU A 191 5.60 -11.58 -5.66
N ILE A 192 4.89 -12.72 -5.71
CA ILE A 192 5.29 -13.85 -6.55
C ILE A 192 4.53 -13.94 -7.87
N HIS A 193 3.35 -13.34 -8.01
CA HIS A 193 2.55 -13.52 -9.23
C HIS A 193 3.29 -13.19 -10.53
N PRO A 194 4.16 -12.16 -10.63
CA PRO A 194 4.86 -11.87 -11.87
C PRO A 194 5.85 -12.97 -12.23
N LEU A 195 6.48 -13.58 -11.21
CA LEU A 195 7.39 -14.70 -11.37
C LEU A 195 6.64 -15.96 -11.84
N ILE A 196 5.46 -16.24 -11.26
CA ILE A 196 4.64 -17.40 -11.66
C ILE A 196 4.11 -17.23 -13.08
N HIS A 197 3.63 -16.04 -13.45
CA HIS A 197 3.24 -15.74 -14.83
C HIS A 197 4.40 -15.95 -15.83
N ALA A 198 5.59 -15.47 -15.48
CA ALA A 198 6.78 -15.59 -16.34
C ALA A 198 7.33 -17.02 -16.44
N THR A 199 6.98 -17.91 -15.50
CA THR A 199 7.49 -19.28 -15.45
C THR A 199 6.39 -20.29 -15.76
N VAL A 200 5.56 -20.60 -14.77
CA VAL A 200 4.48 -21.60 -14.86
C VAL A 200 3.44 -21.21 -15.88
N GLY A 201 2.95 -19.96 -15.86
CA GLY A 201 1.97 -19.47 -16.84
C GLY A 201 2.49 -19.57 -18.27
N SER A 202 3.73 -19.12 -18.50
CA SER A 202 4.38 -19.20 -19.81
C SER A 202 4.60 -20.65 -20.27
N ALA A 203 5.07 -21.54 -19.39
CA ALA A 203 5.26 -22.95 -19.71
C ALA A 203 3.93 -23.67 -20.00
N ALA A 204 2.90 -23.44 -19.19
CA ALA A 204 1.56 -24.00 -19.39
C ALA A 204 0.95 -23.54 -20.72
N LEU A 205 1.15 -22.27 -21.11
CA LEU A 205 0.67 -21.77 -22.40
C LEU A 205 1.38 -22.47 -23.57
N LEU A 206 2.71 -22.63 -23.50
CA LEU A 206 3.47 -23.29 -24.56
C LEU A 206 3.01 -24.74 -24.77
N VAL A 207 2.75 -25.48 -23.69
CA VAL A 207 2.27 -26.87 -23.76
C VAL A 207 0.82 -26.95 -24.20
N THR A 208 -0.06 -26.10 -23.67
CA THR A 208 -1.49 -26.17 -24.04
C THR A 208 -1.72 -25.69 -25.46
N ALA A 209 -1.02 -24.65 -25.91
CA ALA A 209 -1.16 -24.12 -27.27
C ALA A 209 -0.56 -25.03 -28.36
N SER A 210 0.34 -25.96 -28.01
CA SER A 210 0.83 -26.97 -28.98
C SER A 210 -0.18 -28.07 -29.27
N HIS A 211 -1.22 -28.22 -28.45
CA HIS A 211 -2.21 -29.30 -28.56
C HIS A 211 -3.65 -28.82 -28.67
N LEU A 212 -3.94 -27.58 -28.31
CA LEU A 212 -5.29 -27.03 -28.24
C LEU A 212 -5.41 -25.69 -28.97
N PRO A 213 -6.62 -25.33 -29.45
CA PRO A 213 -6.88 -23.98 -29.96
C PRO A 213 -6.51 -22.91 -28.93
N TYR A 214 -5.89 -21.83 -29.39
CA TYR A 214 -5.34 -20.77 -28.55
C TYR A 214 -6.30 -20.23 -27.46
N PRO A 215 -7.61 -19.97 -27.71
CA PRO A 215 -8.51 -19.51 -26.65
C PRO A 215 -8.71 -20.53 -25.53
N ILE A 216 -8.75 -21.83 -25.87
CA ILE A 216 -8.90 -22.92 -24.90
C ILE A 216 -7.59 -23.07 -24.10
N ALA A 217 -6.46 -23.03 -24.80
CA ALA A 217 -5.13 -23.04 -24.19
C ALA A 217 -4.95 -21.89 -23.18
N MET A 218 -5.41 -20.68 -23.53
CA MET A 218 -5.41 -19.51 -22.65
C MET A 218 -6.25 -19.71 -21.40
N VAL A 219 -7.48 -20.22 -21.52
CA VAL A 219 -8.37 -20.47 -20.36
C VAL A 219 -7.77 -21.52 -19.43
N ILE A 220 -7.26 -22.63 -19.98
CA ILE A 220 -6.63 -23.69 -19.19
C ILE A 220 -5.39 -23.15 -18.48
N THR A 221 -4.53 -22.43 -19.21
CA THR A 221 -3.33 -21.80 -18.65
C THR A 221 -3.68 -20.83 -17.53
N TYR A 222 -4.72 -20.00 -17.71
CA TYR A 222 -5.17 -19.06 -16.68
C TYR A 222 -5.56 -19.78 -15.38
N PHE A 223 -6.29 -20.89 -15.46
CA PHE A 223 -6.65 -21.65 -14.27
C PHE A 223 -5.46 -22.37 -13.63
N ILE A 224 -4.52 -22.89 -14.42
CA ILE A 224 -3.26 -23.49 -13.91
C ILE A 224 -2.45 -22.42 -13.17
N ASP A 225 -2.24 -21.28 -13.80
CA ASP A 225 -1.49 -20.15 -13.25
C ASP A 225 -2.15 -19.64 -11.95
N LEU A 226 -3.47 -19.43 -11.95
CA LEU A 226 -4.23 -19.00 -10.78
C LEU A 226 -4.11 -20.02 -9.62
N ALA A 227 -4.25 -21.31 -9.91
CA ALA A 227 -4.16 -22.37 -8.91
C ALA A 227 -2.76 -22.41 -8.26
N VAL A 228 -1.71 -22.33 -9.06
CA VAL A 228 -0.32 -22.32 -8.57
C VAL A 228 -0.04 -21.03 -7.79
N ASN A 229 -0.47 -19.88 -8.30
CA ASN A 229 -0.32 -18.60 -7.62
C ASN A 229 -0.98 -18.62 -6.24
N PHE A 230 -2.24 -19.02 -6.14
CA PHE A 230 -2.96 -19.02 -4.86
C PHE A 230 -2.38 -20.04 -3.88
N SER A 231 -2.04 -21.25 -4.35
CA SER A 231 -1.49 -22.30 -3.50
C SER A 231 -0.12 -21.93 -2.95
N LEU A 232 0.77 -21.42 -3.80
CA LEU A 232 2.11 -21.03 -3.38
C LEU A 232 2.09 -19.77 -2.52
N SER A 233 1.24 -18.79 -2.85
CA SER A 233 1.07 -17.58 -2.03
C SER A 233 0.61 -17.93 -0.63
N TYR A 234 -0.38 -18.83 -0.51
CA TYR A 234 -0.86 -19.31 0.78
C TYR A 234 0.24 -20.03 1.57
N ALA A 235 1.01 -20.92 0.92
CA ALA A 235 2.12 -21.60 1.56
C ALA A 235 3.19 -20.61 2.07
N LEU A 236 3.57 -19.64 1.24
CA LEU A 236 4.54 -18.61 1.63
C LEU A 236 4.00 -17.69 2.73
N THR A 237 2.70 -17.41 2.77
CA THR A 237 2.09 -16.68 3.88
C THR A 237 2.26 -17.43 5.19
N LEU A 238 1.98 -18.74 5.20
CA LEU A 238 2.09 -19.56 6.41
C LEU A 238 3.54 -19.78 6.87
N TYR A 239 4.46 -20.05 5.93
CA TYR A 239 5.81 -20.48 6.24
C TYR A 239 6.85 -19.36 6.23
N VAL A 240 6.54 -18.20 5.62
CA VAL A 240 7.49 -17.07 5.49
C VAL A 240 6.90 -15.79 6.08
N ASP A 241 5.73 -15.35 5.61
CA ASP A 241 5.17 -14.05 6.00
C ASP A 241 4.83 -13.99 7.49
N GLU A 242 3.97 -14.89 7.96
CA GLU A 242 3.52 -14.92 9.35
C GLU A 242 4.70 -15.08 10.35
N PRO A 243 5.67 -15.99 10.12
CA PRO A 243 6.87 -16.05 10.96
C PRO A 243 7.67 -14.75 10.99
N CYS A 244 7.84 -14.07 9.86
CA CYS A 244 8.53 -12.78 9.77
C CYS A 244 7.80 -11.69 10.58
N VAL A 245 6.46 -11.62 10.46
CA VAL A 245 5.64 -10.67 11.24
C VAL A 245 5.74 -10.96 12.74
N ARG A 246 5.68 -12.23 13.15
CA ARG A 246 5.84 -12.65 14.56
C ARG A 246 7.23 -12.30 15.08
N PHE A 247 8.27 -12.52 14.28
CA PHE A 247 9.64 -12.13 14.61
C PHE A 247 9.75 -10.62 14.79
N GLY A 248 9.23 -9.82 13.86
CA GLY A 248 9.22 -8.36 13.95
C GLY A 248 8.52 -7.85 15.22
N ARG A 249 7.35 -8.41 15.54
CA ARG A 249 6.62 -8.09 16.79
C ARG A 249 7.43 -8.47 18.04
N THR A 250 8.11 -9.61 18.00
CA THR A 250 8.98 -10.07 19.11
C THR A 250 10.17 -9.14 19.29
N ALA A 251 10.83 -8.74 18.20
CA ALA A 251 11.94 -7.80 18.22
C ALA A 251 11.51 -6.42 18.73
N PHE A 252 10.35 -5.92 18.30
CA PHE A 252 9.75 -4.68 18.79
C PHE A 252 9.50 -4.78 20.30
N ASN A 253 8.77 -5.80 20.75
CA ASN A 253 8.48 -5.99 22.16
C ASN A 253 9.76 -6.13 23.00
N PHE A 254 10.80 -6.75 22.48
CA PHE A 254 12.08 -6.86 23.18
C PHE A 254 12.81 -5.51 23.29
N CYS A 255 12.84 -4.72 22.21
CA CYS A 255 13.51 -3.42 22.20
C CYS A 255 12.76 -2.36 23.03
N PHE A 256 11.43 -2.46 23.05
CA PHE A 256 10.54 -1.42 23.57
C PHE A 256 9.72 -1.84 24.80
N LYS A 257 9.80 -3.08 25.32
CA LYS A 257 9.35 -3.39 26.69
C LYS A 257 10.25 -2.69 27.71
N ASP A 258 9.61 -1.93 28.60
CA ASP A 258 10.08 -1.29 29.84
C ASP A 258 11.60 -1.01 29.96
N PRO A 259 11.99 0.29 29.94
CA PRO A 259 11.45 1.29 30.85
C PRO A 259 10.76 2.48 30.15
N TRP A 260 10.22 2.29 28.94
CA TRP A 260 9.81 3.40 28.06
C TRP A 260 8.40 3.97 28.31
N GLY A 261 7.65 3.43 29.29
CA GLY A 261 6.40 4.04 29.76
C GLY A 261 5.29 4.14 28.71
N TRP A 262 5.38 3.42 27.59
CA TRP A 262 4.21 3.19 26.74
C TRP A 262 3.29 2.26 27.53
N PRO A 263 2.14 2.73 28.05
CA PRO A 263 1.24 1.82 28.74
C PRO A 263 0.94 0.69 27.76
N THR A 264 1.13 -0.56 28.20
CA THR A 264 0.70 -1.76 27.49
C THR A 264 -0.81 -1.71 27.38
N ALA A 265 -1.30 -0.88 26.49
CA ALA A 265 -2.70 -0.65 26.43
C ALA A 265 -3.30 -1.84 25.70
N SER A 266 -4.36 -2.36 26.33
CA SER A 266 -5.23 -3.38 25.75
C SER A 266 -5.52 -3.04 24.28
N PRO A 267 -5.53 -4.01 23.35
CA PRO A 267 -5.65 -3.76 21.91
C PRO A 267 -6.82 -2.86 21.49
N ALA A 268 -7.84 -2.72 22.34
CA ALA A 268 -9.04 -1.94 22.08
C ALA A 268 -9.04 -0.50 22.64
N SER A 269 -8.03 -0.08 23.43
CA SER A 269 -8.04 1.25 24.06
C SER A 269 -6.68 1.98 24.02
N ALA A 270 -5.77 1.50 23.18
CA ALA A 270 -4.34 1.78 23.26
C ALA A 270 -3.80 2.87 22.36
N VAL A 271 -4.56 3.29 21.36
CA VAL A 271 -4.01 4.15 20.30
C VAL A 271 -3.78 5.61 20.80
N PHE A 272 -4.29 5.98 22.00
CA PHE A 272 -4.37 7.38 22.42
C PHE A 272 -3.95 7.69 23.87
N LYS A 273 -2.95 7.01 24.45
CA LYS A 273 -2.29 7.53 25.67
C LYS A 273 -0.79 7.72 25.47
N ALA A 274 -0.40 8.99 25.42
CA ALA A 274 0.97 9.46 25.32
C ALA A 274 1.85 8.99 26.49
N PRO A 275 3.13 8.66 26.27
CA PRO A 275 4.12 8.57 27.34
C PRO A 275 4.42 9.96 27.91
N ALA A 276 4.75 10.01 29.20
CA ALA A 276 4.86 11.24 29.99
C ALA A 276 6.03 12.17 29.60
N SER A 277 7.02 11.73 28.80
CA SER A 277 8.08 12.62 28.27
C SER A 277 8.82 12.05 27.04
N LEU A 278 9.05 12.93 26.05
CA LEU A 278 9.75 12.63 24.78
C LEU A 278 11.29 12.56 24.92
N THR A 279 11.86 13.23 25.92
CA THR A 279 13.31 13.46 26.05
C THR A 279 14.10 12.20 26.41
N GLY A 280 13.50 11.23 27.11
CA GLY A 280 14.16 9.95 27.40
C GLY A 280 14.22 9.01 26.18
N VAL A 281 13.13 8.97 25.40
CA VAL A 281 12.89 7.98 24.33
C VAL A 281 13.89 8.10 23.17
N VAL A 282 14.25 9.32 22.78
CA VAL A 282 15.09 9.60 21.61
C VAL A 282 16.55 9.18 21.82
N PHE A 283 17.07 9.26 23.05
CA PHE A 283 18.52 9.07 23.30
C PHE A 283 18.94 7.64 23.65
N ALA A 284 18.10 6.80 24.24
CA ALA A 284 18.51 5.44 24.67
C ALA A 284 18.05 4.27 23.78
N ALA A 285 17.13 4.50 22.82
CA ALA A 285 16.74 3.51 21.81
C ALA A 285 17.89 3.10 20.84
N PRO A 286 18.76 4.02 20.35
CA PRO A 286 19.86 3.65 19.46
C PRO A 286 20.86 2.72 20.14
N LEU A 287 21.17 2.91 21.43
CA LEU A 287 22.23 2.16 22.11
C LEU A 287 21.88 0.69 22.36
N LYS A 288 20.63 0.39 22.74
CA LYS A 288 20.16 -1.01 22.90
C LYS A 288 20.00 -1.70 21.55
N LEU A 289 19.50 -0.99 20.54
CA LEU A 289 19.38 -1.50 19.17
C LEU A 289 20.76 -1.81 18.57
N VAL A 290 21.73 -0.90 18.72
CA VAL A 290 23.14 -1.10 18.31
C VAL A 290 23.79 -2.26 19.06
N ARG A 291 23.50 -2.45 20.36
CA ARG A 291 23.99 -3.62 21.12
C ARG A 291 23.35 -4.94 20.64
N MET A 292 22.07 -4.93 20.27
CA MET A 292 21.38 -6.13 19.76
C MET A 292 21.82 -6.46 18.33
N ILE A 293 21.89 -5.47 17.45
CA ILE A 293 22.44 -5.60 16.10
C ILE A 293 23.89 -6.06 16.22
N GLY A 294 24.74 -5.40 17.01
CA GLY A 294 26.13 -5.83 17.22
C GLY A 294 26.23 -7.27 17.71
N ARG A 295 25.44 -7.69 18.71
CA ARG A 295 25.53 -9.05 19.26
C ARG A 295 24.97 -10.13 18.32
N LYS A 296 23.90 -9.86 17.58
CA LYS A 296 23.31 -10.82 16.62
C LYS A 296 23.98 -10.79 15.25
N PHE A 297 24.41 -9.63 14.77
CA PHE A 297 25.22 -9.46 13.58
C PHE A 297 26.56 -10.16 13.74
N MET A 298 27.21 -10.07 14.91
CA MET A 298 28.43 -10.85 15.22
C MET A 298 28.18 -12.35 15.26
N ILE A 299 26.98 -12.81 15.67
CA ILE A 299 26.61 -14.25 15.62
C ILE A 299 26.39 -14.69 14.17
N VAL A 300 25.73 -13.88 13.34
CA VAL A 300 25.53 -14.15 11.90
C VAL A 300 26.85 -14.10 11.13
N LEU A 301 27.74 -13.15 11.46
CA LEU A 301 29.09 -13.09 10.90
C LEU A 301 29.93 -14.28 11.36
N ALA A 302 29.90 -14.66 12.64
CA ALA A 302 30.61 -15.83 13.14
C ALA A 302 30.09 -17.13 12.49
N ALA A 303 28.78 -17.27 12.33
CA ALA A 303 28.17 -18.39 11.63
C ALA A 303 28.53 -18.40 10.13
N GLY A 304 28.50 -17.26 9.46
CA GLY A 304 28.91 -17.12 8.06
C GLY A 304 30.41 -17.38 7.86
N THR A 305 31.26 -16.97 8.80
CA THR A 305 32.70 -17.22 8.77
C THR A 305 33.02 -18.69 9.04
N LEU A 306 32.30 -19.34 9.94
CA LEU A 306 32.41 -20.79 10.19
C LEU A 306 31.98 -21.63 8.98
N ILE A 307 30.90 -21.24 8.30
CA ILE A 307 30.46 -21.89 7.06
C ILE A 307 31.50 -21.69 5.94
N TYR A 308 32.04 -20.48 5.80
CA TYR A 308 33.07 -20.18 4.81
C TYR A 308 34.39 -20.94 5.06
N VAL A 309 34.82 -21.07 6.31
CA VAL A 309 36.02 -21.85 6.68
C VAL A 309 35.77 -23.35 6.51
N ALA A 310 34.59 -23.87 6.83
CA ALA A 310 34.23 -25.26 6.58
C ALA A 310 34.22 -25.60 5.07
N MET A 311 33.86 -24.64 4.22
CA MET A 311 33.92 -24.76 2.75
C MET A 311 35.33 -24.68 2.17
N LEU A 312 36.33 -24.19 2.92
CA LEU A 312 37.73 -24.11 2.49
C LEU A 312 38.56 -25.34 2.94
N ILE A 313 38.04 -26.13 3.88
CA ILE A 313 38.70 -27.33 4.44
C ILE A 313 38.13 -28.62 3.81
N LEU A 314 37.00 -28.54 3.11
CA LEU A 314 36.45 -29.57 2.22
C LEU A 314 36.93 -29.36 0.78
#